data_AF-A0A1G4RNM7-F1
#
_entry.id   AF-A0A1G4RNM7-F1
#
_cell.length_a   1.000
_cell.length_b   1.000
_cell.length_c   1.000
_cell.angle_alpha   90.00
_cell.angle_beta   90.00
_cell.angle_gamma   90.00
#
_symmetry.space_group_name_H-M   'P 1'
#
loop_
_entity.id
_entity.type
_entity.pdbx_description
1 polymer ?
#
loop_
_entity_poly.entity_id
_entity_poly.type
_entity_poly.pdbx_seq_one_letter_code
_entity_poly.pdbx_strand_id
1 'polypeptide(L)'
;MKPVSCINEKGKGSYGGSQMWWQDQVLLNSGCGIIAGLDSLLNLRGITEISRDEYLKLMTETSRYIKPLRLPFATKPIMIKGHRFLGSLGVTMPRLRRGLKKLTRKHGINCKVRTYSLNFVERTREILARDIPVILLIRAPFENVPMYDENGGKTADKLGQHFVTVTDYDENDGFFVVSSWGIKYKIDPKDLRQFGVAVRFCYVDPINAQ
;
A
#
# COMPACT_ATOMS: atom_id res chain seq x y z
N MET A 1 -1.47 -8.28 -12.89
CA MET A 1 -0.67 -7.06 -13.22
C MET A 1 0.80 -7.23 -12.83
N LYS A 2 1.72 -6.49 -13.44
CA LYS A 2 3.15 -6.51 -13.03
C LYS A 2 3.42 -5.45 -11.95
N PRO A 3 4.12 -5.78 -10.85
CA PRO A 3 4.56 -4.78 -9.87
C PRO A 3 5.52 -3.76 -10.50
N VAL A 4 5.64 -2.58 -9.89
CA VAL A 4 6.69 -1.62 -10.24
C VAL A 4 8.03 -2.13 -9.69
N SER A 5 9.07 -2.19 -10.52
CA SER A 5 10.44 -2.47 -10.10
C SER A 5 11.22 -1.16 -9.93
N CYS A 6 11.63 -0.83 -8.70
CA CYS A 6 12.47 0.34 -8.44
C CYS A 6 13.95 -0.05 -8.45
N ILE A 7 14.65 0.30 -9.52
CA ILE A 7 16.05 -0.09 -9.75
C ILE A 7 16.98 0.89 -9.02
N ASN A 8 17.86 0.38 -8.17
CA ASN A 8 18.90 1.20 -7.54
C ASN A 8 20.15 1.34 -8.40
N GLU A 9 21.10 2.16 -7.97
CA GLU A 9 22.39 2.37 -8.63
C GLU A 9 23.20 1.08 -8.85
N LYS A 10 22.94 0.03 -8.05
CA LYS A 10 23.57 -1.29 -8.16
C LYS A 10 22.81 -2.26 -9.08
N GLY A 11 21.80 -1.78 -9.80
CA GLY A 11 20.95 -2.60 -10.68
C GLY A 11 19.97 -3.53 -9.96
N LYS A 12 19.88 -3.48 -8.63
CA LYS A 12 18.97 -4.33 -7.85
C LYS A 12 17.57 -3.71 -7.81
N GLY A 13 16.60 -4.42 -8.37
CA GLY A 13 15.18 -4.07 -8.32
C GLY A 13 14.52 -4.38 -6.98
N SER A 14 13.43 -3.67 -6.70
CA SER A 14 12.49 -3.95 -5.61
C SER A 14 11.17 -4.47 -6.15
N TYR A 15 10.32 -5.00 -5.29
CA TYR A 15 8.93 -5.33 -5.62
C TYR A 15 8.02 -4.22 -5.09
N GLY A 16 7.77 -3.20 -5.91
CA GLY A 16 7.10 -1.95 -5.54
C GLY A 16 7.98 -1.00 -4.72
N GLY A 17 7.37 0.03 -4.13
CA GLY A 17 8.07 1.01 -3.32
C GLY A 17 8.25 0.62 -1.85
N SER A 18 9.06 1.40 -1.13
CA SER A 18 9.22 1.24 0.32
C SER A 18 9.21 2.56 1.05
N GLN A 19 8.37 2.67 2.08
CA GLN A 19 8.38 3.83 2.97
C GLN A 19 9.67 3.93 3.78
N MET A 20 10.43 2.82 3.87
CA MET A 20 11.74 2.77 4.54
C MET A 20 12.79 3.62 3.83
N TRP A 21 12.51 4.10 2.61
CA TRP A 21 13.39 5.00 1.89
C TRP A 21 13.22 6.47 2.28
N TRP A 22 12.23 6.82 3.11
CA TRP A 22 12.13 8.17 3.68
C TRP A 22 13.13 8.39 4.81
N GLN A 23 13.66 9.61 4.89
CA GLN A 23 14.39 10.10 6.05
C GLN A 23 13.46 10.68 7.14
N ASP A 24 12.28 11.19 6.76
CA ASP A 24 11.26 11.70 7.69
C ASP A 24 10.69 10.54 8.53
N GLN A 25 10.92 10.60 9.84
CA GLN A 25 10.51 9.55 10.79
C GLN A 25 9.00 9.31 10.82
N VAL A 26 8.18 10.33 10.59
CA VAL A 26 6.73 10.18 10.52
C VAL A 26 6.37 9.39 9.27
N LEU A 27 6.95 9.73 8.12
CA LEU A 27 6.67 9.01 6.86
C LEU A 27 7.25 7.60 6.87
N LEU A 28 8.40 7.39 7.50
CA LEU A 28 8.98 6.05 7.72
C LEU A 28 8.03 5.14 8.50
N ASN A 29 7.21 5.67 9.41
CA ASN A 29 6.29 4.87 10.25
C ASN A 29 4.83 4.90 9.78
N SER A 30 4.46 5.81 8.88
CA SER A 30 3.06 6.06 8.53
C SER A 30 2.80 6.32 7.05
N GLY A 31 3.83 6.13 6.21
CA GLY A 31 3.83 6.40 4.78
C GLY A 31 3.33 5.26 3.88
N CYS A 32 2.97 4.09 4.42
CA CYS A 32 2.51 2.93 3.63
C CYS A 32 1.40 3.27 2.63
N GLY A 33 0.43 4.11 3.03
CA GLY A 33 -0.66 4.54 2.14
C GLY A 33 -0.20 5.44 0.99
N ILE A 34 0.91 6.15 1.16
CA ILE A 34 1.54 6.97 0.10
C ILE A 34 2.18 6.04 -0.93
N ILE A 35 2.94 5.06 -0.47
CA ILE A 35 3.58 4.04 -1.32
C ILE A 35 2.55 3.28 -2.13
N ALA A 36 1.53 2.73 -1.46
CA ALA A 36 0.49 1.97 -2.15
C ALA A 36 -0.27 2.82 -3.19
N GLY A 37 -0.46 4.12 -2.88
CA GLY A 37 -1.05 5.07 -3.82
C GLY A 37 -0.16 5.38 -5.03
N LEU A 38 1.15 5.53 -4.82
CA LEU A 38 2.11 5.77 -5.89
C LEU A 38 2.28 4.53 -6.78
N ASP A 39 2.45 3.35 -6.19
CA ASP A 39 2.52 2.09 -6.93
C ASP A 39 1.28 1.90 -7.81
N SER A 40 0.10 2.25 -7.29
CA SER A 40 -1.13 2.21 -8.06
C SER A 40 -1.13 3.19 -9.24
N LEU A 41 -0.66 4.44 -9.02
CA LEU A 41 -0.55 5.43 -10.09
C LEU A 41 0.42 4.98 -11.19
N LEU A 42 1.60 4.50 -10.83
CA LEU A 42 2.63 4.06 -11.77
C LEU A 42 2.12 2.91 -12.64
N ASN A 43 1.46 1.93 -12.02
CA ASN A 43 0.83 0.83 -12.72
C ASN A 43 -0.25 1.30 -13.72
N LEU A 44 -1.13 2.22 -13.31
CA LEU A 44 -2.14 2.78 -14.21
C LEU A 44 -1.54 3.54 -15.40
N ARG A 45 -0.30 4.01 -15.27
CA ARG A 45 0.46 4.65 -16.35
C ARG A 45 1.26 3.66 -17.18
N GLY A 46 1.16 2.36 -16.91
CA GLY A 46 1.94 1.31 -17.56
C GLY A 46 3.43 1.32 -17.20
N ILE A 47 3.81 1.99 -16.11
CA ILE A 47 5.21 2.08 -15.67
C ILE A 47 5.52 0.89 -14.77
N THR A 48 6.25 -0.09 -15.30
CA THR A 48 6.67 -1.29 -14.56
C THR A 48 8.12 -1.23 -14.07
N GLU A 49 8.92 -0.31 -14.58
CA GLU A 49 10.30 -0.11 -14.15
C GLU A 49 10.61 1.38 -14.03
N ILE A 50 11.34 1.75 -12.97
CA ILE A 50 11.71 3.13 -12.68
C ILE A 50 12.99 3.16 -11.84
N SER A 51 13.83 4.19 -11.98
CA SER A 51 14.96 4.38 -11.08
C SER A 51 14.48 4.71 -9.67
N ARG A 52 15.24 4.29 -8.65
CA ARG A 52 14.92 4.59 -7.25
C ARG A 52 14.86 6.09 -7.01
N ASP A 53 15.75 6.88 -7.60
CA ASP A 53 15.76 8.34 -7.43
C ASP A 53 14.51 9.00 -8.00
N GLU A 54 14.05 8.55 -9.17
CA GLU A 54 12.82 9.07 -9.75
C GLU A 54 11.59 8.65 -8.94
N TYR A 55 11.59 7.41 -8.43
CA TYR A 55 10.57 6.96 -7.49
C TYR A 55 10.54 7.85 -6.24
N LEU A 56 11.69 8.21 -5.65
CA LEU A 56 11.77 9.07 -4.47
C LEU A 56 11.21 10.48 -4.72
N LYS A 57 11.42 11.03 -5.91
CA LYS A 57 10.81 12.32 -6.30
C LYS A 57 9.30 12.22 -6.38
N LEU A 58 8.78 11.21 -7.07
CA LEU A 58 7.34 10.96 -7.19
C LEU A 58 6.69 10.62 -5.85
N MET A 59 7.42 9.91 -4.99
CA MET A 59 7.03 9.60 -3.62
C MET A 59 6.87 10.89 -2.81
N THR A 60 7.79 11.85 -2.98
CA THR A 60 7.71 13.18 -2.36
C THR A 60 6.54 13.99 -2.92
N GLU A 61 6.28 13.96 -4.22
CA GLU A 61 5.10 14.58 -4.81
C GLU A 61 3.80 13.97 -4.29
N THR A 62 3.71 12.64 -4.25
CA THR A 62 2.54 11.88 -3.80
C THR A 62 2.19 12.22 -2.36
N SER A 63 3.20 12.43 -1.50
CA SER A 63 3.00 12.85 -0.10
C SER A 63 2.31 14.22 0.05
N ARG A 64 2.24 15.04 -1.01
CA ARG A 64 1.46 16.29 -1.01
C ARG A 64 -0.05 16.03 -1.11
N TYR A 65 -0.46 14.90 -1.66
CA TYR A 65 -1.86 14.53 -1.89
C TYR A 65 -2.38 13.50 -0.88
N ILE A 66 -1.57 12.51 -0.55
CA ILE A 66 -1.87 11.47 0.44
C ILE A 66 -1.02 11.76 1.67
N LYS A 67 -1.66 12.19 2.76
CA LYS A 67 -0.97 12.61 3.99
C LYS A 67 -1.41 11.79 5.19
N PRO A 68 -0.47 11.33 6.03
CA PRO A 68 -0.80 10.79 7.33
C PRO A 68 -1.47 11.87 8.19
N LEU A 69 -2.38 11.45 9.08
CA LEU A 69 -2.94 12.35 10.07
C LEU A 69 -1.89 12.60 11.16
N ARG A 70 -1.22 13.75 11.08
CA ARG A 70 -0.33 14.25 12.12
C ARG A 70 -1.14 14.92 13.22
N LEU A 71 -0.89 14.57 14.48
CA LEU A 71 -1.47 15.26 15.62
C LEU A 71 -0.63 16.52 15.91
N PRO A 72 -1.26 17.71 16.02
CA PRO A 72 -0.55 18.99 16.10
C PRO A 72 0.38 19.12 17.31
N PHE A 73 0.14 18.38 18.39
CA PHE A 73 0.94 18.40 19.63
C PHE A 73 2.08 17.38 19.67
N ALA A 74 2.23 16.56 18.63
CA ALA A 74 3.19 15.46 18.60
C ALA A 74 4.30 15.73 17.58
N THR A 75 4.99 16.86 17.75
CA THR A 75 6.20 17.22 17.00
C THR A 75 7.43 16.43 17.45
N LYS A 76 7.35 15.77 18.60
CA LYS A 76 8.35 14.84 19.14
C LYS A 76 7.68 13.49 19.42
N PRO A 77 8.43 12.36 19.32
CA PRO A 77 7.94 11.06 19.77
C PRO A 77 7.50 11.13 21.24
N ILE A 78 6.29 10.69 21.53
CA ILE A 78 5.72 10.65 22.88
C ILE A 78 5.67 9.19 23.33
N MET A 79 6.10 8.89 24.55
CA MET A 79 5.96 7.53 25.08
C MET A 79 4.55 7.34 25.63
N ILE A 80 3.79 6.38 25.09
CA ILE A 80 2.45 6.02 25.56
C ILE A 80 2.48 4.53 25.95
N LYS A 81 2.29 4.25 27.25
CA LYS A 81 2.31 2.87 27.80
C LYS A 81 3.55 2.05 27.39
N GLY A 82 4.73 2.66 27.40
CA GLY A 82 5.99 2.00 27.00
C GLY A 82 6.23 1.93 25.49
N HIS A 83 5.28 2.36 24.65
CA HIS A 83 5.43 2.40 23.20
C HIS A 83 5.68 3.82 22.69
N ARG A 84 6.65 3.97 21.79
CA ARG A 84 7.01 5.26 21.18
C ARG A 84 5.96 5.65 20.13
N PHE A 85 5.11 6.60 20.48
CA PHE A 85 4.11 7.18 19.59
C PHE A 85 4.68 8.38 18.83
N LEU A 86 4.84 8.24 17.52
CA LEU A 86 5.50 9.23 16.65
C LEU A 86 4.56 10.34 16.14
N GLY A 87 3.41 10.54 16.77
CA GLY A 87 2.54 11.68 16.46
C GLY A 87 1.72 11.56 15.17
N SER A 88 1.63 10.36 14.59
CA SER A 88 0.85 10.10 13.38
C SER A 88 -0.07 8.91 13.55
N LEU A 89 -1.31 9.05 13.09
CA LEU A 89 -2.31 7.97 13.07
C LEU A 89 -2.34 7.22 11.73
N GLY A 90 -1.35 7.43 10.86
CA GLY A 90 -1.36 6.87 9.53
C GLY A 90 -2.25 7.62 8.55
N VAL A 91 -2.23 7.16 7.31
CA VAL A 91 -3.20 7.56 6.29
C VAL A 91 -4.53 6.88 6.61
N THR A 92 -5.65 7.61 6.54
CA THR A 92 -6.97 7.00 6.65
C THR A 92 -7.52 6.68 5.27
N MET A 93 -8.38 5.66 5.13
CA MET A 93 -8.97 5.32 3.83
C MET A 93 -9.68 6.51 3.15
N PRO A 94 -10.47 7.36 3.84
CA PRO A 94 -11.02 8.57 3.21
C PRO A 94 -9.98 9.60 2.76
N ARG A 95 -8.82 9.69 3.43
CA ARG A 95 -7.70 10.54 2.98
C ARG A 95 -7.00 9.93 1.77
N LEU A 96 -6.74 8.62 1.78
CA LEU A 96 -6.19 7.90 0.64
C LEU A 96 -7.06 8.12 -0.60
N ARG A 97 -8.38 7.88 -0.52
CA ARG A 97 -9.30 8.05 -1.66
C ARG A 97 -9.28 9.46 -2.24
N ARG A 98 -9.33 10.48 -1.37
CA ARG A 98 -9.29 11.88 -1.80
C ARG A 98 -7.94 12.25 -2.42
N GLY A 99 -6.85 11.75 -1.83
CA GLY A 99 -5.49 11.92 -2.33
C GLY A 99 -5.32 11.28 -3.71
N LEU A 100 -5.70 10.01 -3.86
CA LEU A 100 -5.69 9.28 -5.13
C LEU A 100 -6.45 10.02 -6.22
N LYS A 101 -7.69 10.46 -5.97
CA LYS A 101 -8.48 11.21 -6.95
C LYS A 101 -7.80 12.50 -7.40
N LYS A 102 -7.12 13.21 -6.49
CA LYS A 102 -6.38 14.43 -6.84
C LYS A 102 -5.09 14.12 -7.60
N LEU A 103 -4.38 13.09 -7.18
CA LEU A 103 -3.13 12.61 -7.77
C LEU A 103 -3.35 12.13 -9.21
N THR A 104 -4.31 11.23 -9.43
CA THR A 104 -4.62 10.69 -10.77
C THR A 104 -5.05 11.81 -11.72
N ARG A 105 -5.91 12.72 -11.27
CA ARG A 105 -6.32 13.90 -12.06
C ARG A 105 -5.13 14.79 -12.42
N LYS A 106 -4.18 14.99 -11.51
CA LYS A 106 -2.95 15.76 -11.78
C LYS A 106 -2.12 15.12 -12.90
N HIS A 107 -2.15 13.79 -13.01
CA HIS A 107 -1.50 13.02 -14.08
C HIS A 107 -2.42 12.73 -15.27
N GLY A 108 -3.53 13.47 -15.44
CA GLY A 108 -4.40 13.34 -16.61
C GLY A 108 -5.30 12.10 -16.63
N ILE A 109 -5.35 11.32 -15.54
CA ILE A 109 -6.18 10.11 -15.46
C ILE A 109 -7.53 10.47 -14.85
N ASN A 110 -8.59 10.40 -15.66
CA ASN A 110 -9.96 10.49 -15.16
C ASN A 110 -10.38 9.13 -14.57
N CYS A 111 -10.84 9.12 -13.32
CA CYS A 111 -11.11 7.85 -12.62
C CYS A 111 -12.16 8.01 -11.51
N LYS A 112 -12.72 6.86 -11.10
CA LYS A 112 -13.46 6.71 -9.84
C LYS A 112 -12.59 5.94 -8.85
N VAL A 113 -12.50 6.43 -7.61
CA VAL A 113 -11.84 5.69 -6.53
C VAL A 113 -12.87 4.93 -5.72
N ARG A 114 -12.85 3.61 -5.85
CA ARG A 114 -13.84 2.68 -5.29
C ARG A 114 -13.25 1.91 -4.11
N THR A 115 -14.11 1.48 -3.20
CA THR A 115 -13.71 0.71 -2.02
C THR A 115 -14.66 -0.44 -1.76
N TYR A 116 -14.14 -1.48 -1.11
CA TYR A 116 -14.92 -2.65 -0.70
C TYR A 116 -14.29 -3.35 0.51
N SER A 117 -15.04 -4.29 1.07
CA SER A 117 -14.60 -5.13 2.19
C SER A 117 -15.24 -6.50 2.21
N LEU A 118 -16.44 -6.64 1.63
CA LEU A 118 -17.13 -7.93 1.50
C LEU A 118 -16.70 -8.63 0.21
N ASN A 119 -16.77 -9.96 0.22
CA ASN A 119 -16.40 -10.83 -0.90
C ASN A 119 -15.03 -10.47 -1.49
N PHE A 120 -14.10 -10.09 -0.62
CA PHE A 120 -12.90 -9.41 -1.04
C PHE A 120 -11.96 -10.30 -1.86
N VAL A 121 -12.02 -11.63 -1.71
CA VAL A 121 -11.26 -12.55 -2.56
C VAL A 121 -11.71 -12.45 -4.01
N GLU A 122 -12.97 -12.78 -4.27
CA GLU A 122 -13.53 -12.78 -5.62
C GLU A 122 -13.42 -11.41 -6.28
N ARG A 123 -13.80 -10.37 -5.56
CA ARG A 123 -13.75 -9.01 -6.08
C ARG A 123 -12.33 -8.54 -6.39
N THR A 124 -11.34 -8.94 -5.58
CA THR A 124 -9.93 -8.61 -5.86
C THR A 124 -9.45 -9.33 -7.11
N ARG A 125 -9.79 -10.61 -7.29
CA ARG A 125 -9.48 -11.38 -8.52
C ARG A 125 -10.04 -10.69 -9.76
N GLU A 126 -11.33 -10.34 -9.76
CA GLU A 126 -12.00 -9.65 -10.86
C GLU A 126 -11.33 -8.32 -11.23
N ILE A 127 -10.88 -7.55 -10.23
CA ILE A 127 -10.22 -6.25 -10.45
C ILE A 127 -8.81 -6.46 -11.01
N LEU A 128 -8.05 -7.41 -10.45
CA LEU A 128 -6.70 -7.73 -10.90
C LEU A 128 -6.68 -8.29 -12.34
N ALA A 129 -7.72 -9.04 -12.73
CA ALA A 129 -7.89 -9.54 -14.10
C ALA A 129 -8.06 -8.41 -15.14
N ARG A 130 -8.37 -7.18 -14.70
CA ARG A 130 -8.42 -5.98 -15.54
C ARG A 130 -7.12 -5.16 -15.51
N ASP A 131 -6.05 -5.74 -14.97
CA ASP A 131 -4.77 -5.08 -14.70
C ASP A 131 -4.87 -3.80 -13.85
N ILE A 132 -5.84 -3.78 -12.92
CA ILE A 132 -6.02 -2.66 -12.00
C ILE A 132 -5.42 -2.99 -10.62
N PRO A 133 -4.54 -2.14 -10.08
CA PRO A 133 -3.97 -2.36 -8.75
C PRO A 133 -5.03 -2.21 -7.66
N VAL A 134 -4.91 -3.09 -6.66
CA VAL A 134 -5.76 -3.07 -5.47
C VAL A 134 -4.92 -2.71 -4.26
N ILE A 135 -5.28 -1.63 -3.58
CA ILE A 135 -4.70 -1.24 -2.30
C ILE A 135 -5.49 -1.90 -1.18
N LEU A 136 -4.80 -2.61 -0.30
CA LEU A 136 -5.37 -3.25 0.88
C LEU A 136 -4.92 -2.50 2.14
N LEU A 137 -5.88 -2.02 2.93
CA LEU A 137 -5.68 -1.58 4.30
C LEU A 137 -6.02 -2.71 5.27
N ILE A 138 -5.04 -3.11 6.08
CA ILE A 138 -5.20 -4.04 7.19
C ILE A 138 -5.18 -3.24 8.50
N ARG A 139 -6.13 -3.54 9.38
CA ARG A 139 -6.19 -3.03 10.76
C ARG A 139 -6.46 -4.19 11.70
N ALA A 140 -5.51 -4.47 12.55
CA ALA A 140 -5.47 -5.63 13.41
C ALA A 140 -4.79 -5.20 14.73
N PRO A 141 -5.52 -4.49 15.61
CA PRO A 141 -4.93 -3.83 16.78
C PRO A 141 -4.51 -4.80 17.90
N PHE A 142 -4.99 -6.05 17.85
CA PHE A 142 -4.76 -7.06 18.90
C PHE A 142 -4.12 -8.34 18.36
N GLU A 143 -4.54 -8.76 17.16
CA GLU A 143 -3.98 -9.88 16.43
C GLU A 143 -3.22 -9.33 15.24
N ASN A 144 -2.03 -9.84 14.99
CA ASN A 144 -1.07 -9.19 14.13
C ASN A 144 -0.98 -10.09 12.87
N VAL A 145 -1.42 -9.60 11.70
CA VAL A 145 -1.60 -10.45 10.51
C VAL A 145 -0.25 -10.85 9.93
N PRO A 146 0.04 -12.16 9.75
CA PRO A 146 1.32 -12.58 9.17
C PRO A 146 1.38 -12.29 7.67
N MET A 147 2.60 -11.99 7.21
CA MET A 147 2.95 -12.09 5.78
C MET A 147 3.95 -13.24 5.60
N TYR A 148 3.86 -13.90 4.46
CA TYR A 148 4.72 -15.01 4.07
C TYR A 148 5.69 -14.54 3.00
N ASP A 149 6.97 -14.88 3.13
CA ASP A 149 7.93 -14.68 2.04
C ASP A 149 7.73 -15.71 0.91
N GLU A 150 8.53 -15.62 -0.15
CA GLU A 150 8.43 -16.55 -1.29
C GLU A 150 8.73 -18.01 -0.93
N ASN A 151 9.42 -18.27 0.18
CA ASN A 151 9.73 -19.61 0.67
C ASN A 151 8.67 -20.13 1.66
N GLY A 152 7.57 -19.39 1.86
CA GLY A 152 6.53 -19.73 2.83
C GLY A 152 6.92 -19.44 4.28
N GLY A 153 8.07 -18.80 4.51
CA GLY A 153 8.52 -18.36 5.83
C GLY A 153 7.62 -17.22 6.35
N LYS A 154 7.11 -17.37 7.58
CA LYS A 154 6.42 -16.26 8.24
C LYS A 154 7.42 -15.15 8.55
N THR A 155 7.12 -13.95 8.08
CA THR A 155 7.89 -12.75 8.43
C THR A 155 7.69 -12.41 9.90
N ALA A 156 8.76 -11.97 10.57
CA ALA A 156 8.70 -11.54 11.97
C ALA A 156 7.84 -10.27 12.14
N ASP A 157 7.72 -9.47 11.09
CA ASP A 157 6.98 -8.22 11.06
C ASP A 157 5.49 -8.47 10.79
N LYS A 158 4.74 -8.73 11.86
CA LYS A 158 3.29 -8.87 11.78
C LYS A 158 2.60 -7.51 11.56
N LEU A 159 1.52 -7.50 10.78
CA LEU A 159 0.82 -6.28 10.37
C LEU A 159 -0.28 -5.88 11.36
N GLY A 160 -0.05 -4.79 12.11
CA GLY A 160 -1.06 -4.22 13.01
C GLY A 160 -1.92 -3.12 12.37
N GLN A 161 -1.31 -2.17 11.65
CA GLN A 161 -2.04 -1.21 10.83
C GLN A 161 -1.19 -0.83 9.61
N HIS A 162 -1.56 -1.33 8.43
CA HIS A 162 -0.69 -1.23 7.26
C HIS A 162 -1.45 -1.17 5.95
N PHE A 163 -0.89 -0.43 4.98
CA PHE A 163 -1.32 -0.47 3.59
C PHE A 163 -0.33 -1.28 2.77
N VAL A 164 -0.86 -2.15 1.92
CA VAL A 164 -0.08 -2.90 0.93
C VAL A 164 -0.75 -2.76 -0.45
N THR A 165 0.02 -2.99 -1.50
CA THR A 165 -0.51 -3.10 -2.86
C THR A 165 -0.64 -4.57 -3.22
N VAL A 166 -1.86 -5.05 -3.42
CA VAL A 166 -2.12 -6.38 -3.98
C VAL A 166 -1.89 -6.32 -5.48
N THR A 167 -1.02 -7.19 -5.95
CA THR A 167 -0.55 -7.26 -7.34
C THR A 167 -1.01 -8.53 -8.03
N ASP A 168 -1.31 -9.58 -7.28
CA ASP A 168 -1.81 -10.83 -7.84
C ASP A 168 -2.64 -11.64 -6.84
N TYR A 169 -3.33 -12.66 -7.35
CA TYR A 169 -3.91 -13.75 -6.57
C TYR A 169 -3.33 -15.06 -7.10
N ASP A 170 -2.58 -15.77 -6.26
CA ASP A 170 -1.99 -17.05 -6.63
C ASP A 170 -3.06 -18.14 -6.59
N GLU A 171 -3.45 -18.63 -7.77
CA GLU A 171 -4.49 -19.65 -7.92
C GLU A 171 -4.10 -21.02 -7.33
N ASN A 172 -2.80 -21.28 -7.15
CA ASN A 172 -2.34 -22.60 -6.69
C ASN A 172 -2.49 -22.76 -5.17
N ASP A 173 -2.11 -21.74 -4.41
CA ASP A 173 -2.17 -21.75 -2.95
C ASP A 173 -3.31 -20.90 -2.36
N GLY A 174 -3.93 -20.06 -3.18
CA GLY A 174 -5.06 -19.19 -2.80
C GLY A 174 -4.64 -17.91 -2.08
N PHE A 175 -3.38 -17.49 -2.18
CA PHE A 175 -2.87 -16.35 -1.43
C PHE A 175 -2.92 -15.06 -2.26
N PHE A 176 -3.10 -13.92 -1.59
CA PHE A 176 -2.81 -12.63 -2.21
C PHE A 176 -1.31 -12.43 -2.32
N VAL A 177 -0.83 -12.06 -3.50
CA VAL A 177 0.53 -11.56 -3.69
C VAL A 177 0.52 -10.04 -3.51
N VAL A 178 1.40 -9.55 -2.64
CA VAL A 178 1.42 -8.14 -2.25
C VAL A 178 2.84 -7.55 -2.32
N SER A 179 2.90 -6.26 -2.66
CA SER A 179 4.06 -5.42 -2.41
C SER A 179 3.93 -4.75 -1.04
N SER A 180 4.97 -4.95 -0.22
CA SER A 180 5.16 -4.24 1.05
C SER A 180 6.64 -3.98 1.26
N TRP A 181 7.00 -2.76 1.65
CA TRP A 181 8.38 -2.35 1.93
C TRP A 181 9.40 -2.66 0.82
N GLY A 182 8.95 -2.70 -0.44
CA GLY A 182 9.78 -3.00 -1.61
C GLY A 182 10.11 -4.49 -1.78
N ILE A 183 9.39 -5.37 -1.07
CA ILE A 183 9.56 -6.82 -1.10
C ILE A 183 8.22 -7.47 -1.47
N LYS A 184 8.30 -8.61 -2.14
CA LYS A 184 7.16 -9.45 -2.50
C LYS A 184 6.81 -10.33 -1.31
N TYR A 185 5.55 -10.29 -0.92
CA TYR A 185 5.01 -11.17 0.10
C TYR A 185 3.72 -11.84 -0.36
N LYS A 186 3.31 -12.86 0.38
CA LYS A 186 1.99 -13.48 0.27
C LYS A 186 1.20 -13.26 1.56
N ILE A 187 -0.12 -13.16 1.43
CA ILE A 187 -1.07 -13.08 2.57
C ILE A 187 -2.19 -14.09 2.31
N ASP A 188 -2.42 -14.98 3.28
CA ASP A 188 -3.57 -15.89 3.25
C ASP A 188 -4.87 -15.09 3.51
N PRO A 189 -5.87 -15.13 2.61
CA PRO A 189 -7.18 -14.55 2.85
C PRO A 189 -7.86 -15.01 4.15
N LYS A 190 -7.54 -16.20 4.67
CA LYS A 190 -8.05 -16.71 5.96
C LYS A 190 -7.53 -15.86 7.12
N ASP A 191 -6.27 -15.43 7.08
CA ASP A 191 -5.68 -14.56 8.10
C ASP A 191 -6.35 -13.18 8.15
N LEU A 192 -6.94 -12.75 7.02
CA LEU A 192 -7.70 -11.51 6.92
C LEU A 192 -9.15 -11.61 7.43
N ARG A 193 -9.65 -12.81 7.71
CA ARG A 193 -11.01 -13.06 8.25
C ARG A 193 -11.04 -13.30 9.74
N GLN A 194 -9.87 -13.34 10.39
CA GLN A 194 -9.77 -13.60 11.81
C GLN A 194 -10.47 -12.51 12.64
N PHE A 195 -10.94 -12.90 13.82
CA PHE A 195 -11.56 -11.96 14.76
C PHE A 195 -10.57 -10.85 15.14
N GLY A 196 -11.04 -9.60 15.19
CA GLY A 196 -10.19 -8.45 15.47
C GLY A 196 -9.41 -7.92 14.26
N VAL A 197 -9.50 -8.56 13.09
CA VAL A 197 -8.94 -8.06 11.83
C VAL A 197 -10.02 -7.33 11.04
N ALA A 198 -9.75 -6.08 10.67
CA ALA A 198 -10.59 -5.26 9.81
C ALA A 198 -9.83 -4.90 8.53
N VAL A 199 -10.42 -5.26 7.38
CA VAL A 199 -9.86 -4.95 6.07
C VAL A 199 -10.71 -3.94 5.29
N ARG A 200 -10.02 -3.12 4.50
CA ARG A 200 -10.62 -2.23 3.51
C ARG A 200 -9.78 -2.24 2.24
N PHE A 201 -10.39 -2.60 1.14
CA PHE A 201 -9.78 -2.58 -0.18
C PHE A 201 -10.16 -1.31 -0.92
N CYS A 202 -9.27 -0.82 -1.75
CA CYS A 202 -9.42 0.39 -2.54
C CYS A 202 -8.75 0.20 -3.90
N TYR A 203 -9.39 0.67 -4.96
CA TYR A 203 -8.81 0.66 -6.30
C TYR A 203 -9.24 1.90 -7.07
N VAL A 204 -8.44 2.26 -8.06
CA VAL A 204 -8.69 3.35 -8.97
C VAL A 204 -9.22 2.75 -10.26
N ASP A 205 -10.46 3.07 -10.61
CA ASP A 205 -11.19 2.60 -11.79
C ASP A 205 -11.13 3.69 -12.86
N PRO A 206 -10.25 3.58 -13.88
CA PRO A 206 -10.18 4.57 -14.96
C PRO A 206 -11.53 4.66 -15.68
N ILE A 207 -12.00 5.88 -15.90
CA ILE A 207 -13.17 6.11 -16.74
C ILE A 207 -12.62 6.23 -18.15
N ASN A 208 -12.63 5.13 -18.90
CA ASN A 208 -12.38 5.21 -20.33
C ASN A 208 -13.48 6.09 -20.93
N ALA A 209 -13.11 7.15 -21.64
CA ALA A 209 -14.05 7.81 -22.52
C ALA A 209 -14.44 6.77 -23.57
N GLN A 210 -15.71 6.34 -23.53
CA GLN A 210 -16.32 5.66 -24.68
C GLN A 210 -16.36 6.63 -25.85
#